data_AF-A6VYG8-F1
#
_entry.id   AF-A6VYG8-F1
#
_cell.length_a   1.000
_cell.length_b   1.000
_cell.length_c   1.000
_cell.angle_alpha   90.00
_cell.angle_beta   90.00
_cell.angle_gamma   90.00
#
_symmetry.space_group_name_H-M   'P 1'
#
loop_
_entity.id
_entity.type
_entity.pdbx_description
1 polymer ?
#
loop_
_entity_poly.entity_id
_entity_poly.type
_entity_poly.pdbx_seq_one_letter_code
_entity_poly.pdbx_strand_id
1 'polypeptide(L)' 'MHWILDVSMREDAFQIYRENAAENLAGLRHMALNMLRAEPTKISVPMKQKRCMMKPAFLEQVLVAGLTSMAKT' A
#
# COMPACT_ATOMS: atom_id res chain seq x y z
N MET A 1 -0.47 9.73 10.76
CA MET A 1 -1.31 8.53 10.59
C MET A 1 -0.43 7.27 10.74
N HIS A 2 0.09 7.01 11.94
CA HIS A 2 1.06 5.91 12.18
C HIS A 2 0.36 4.54 12.30
N TRP A 3 -0.67 4.46 13.15
CA TRP A 3 -1.42 3.24 13.48
C TRP A 3 -2.05 2.45 12.32
N ILE A 4 -2.36 3.11 11.19
CA ILE A 4 -2.97 2.42 10.03
C ILE A 4 -1.94 1.52 9.34
N LEU A 5 -0.68 1.96 9.26
CA LEU A 5 0.38 1.18 8.64
C LEU A 5 0.80 0.00 9.53
N ASP A 6 0.84 0.21 10.85
CA ASP A 6 1.11 -0.84 11.84
C ASP A 6 0.14 -2.03 11.68
N VAL A 7 -1.16 -1.76 11.56
CA VAL A 7 -2.21 -2.79 11.47
C VAL A 7 -2.35 -3.37 10.05
N SER A 8 -2.18 -2.55 9.01
CA SER A 8 -2.49 -2.95 7.62
C SER A 8 -1.29 -3.55 6.87
N MET A 9 -0.07 -3.24 7.31
CA MET A 9 1.18 -3.65 6.63
C MET A 9 2.22 -4.24 7.59
N ARG A 10 1.84 -4.50 8.86
CA ARG A 10 2.67 -5.13 9.91
C ARG A 10 4.01 -4.39 10.08
N GLU A 11 3.96 -3.07 10.08
CA GLU A 11 5.14 -2.21 10.20
C GLU A 11 5.92 -2.48 11.51
N ASP A 12 5.23 -2.68 12.64
CA ASP A 12 5.82 -3.04 13.94
C ASP A 12 6.70 -4.29 13.92
N ALA A 13 6.40 -5.25 13.03
CA ALA A 13 7.17 -6.48 12.93
C ALA A 13 8.44 -6.34 12.07
N PHE A 14 8.65 -5.17 11.46
CA PHE A 14 9.77 -4.93 10.56
C PHE A 14 10.94 -4.30 11.33
N GLN A 15 11.96 -5.11 11.64
CA GLN A 15 13.20 -4.60 12.23
C GLN A 15 14.08 -3.99 11.14
N ILE A 16 14.04 -2.66 11.02
CA ILE A 16 14.84 -1.91 10.06
C ILE A 16 16.06 -1.35 10.79
N TYR A 17 17.24 -1.81 10.42
CA TYR A 17 18.51 -1.44 11.08
C TYR A 17 19.29 -0.34 10.37
N ARG A 18 18.79 0.18 9.24
CA ARG A 18 19.44 1.25 8.48
C ARG A 18 18.68 2.56 8.64
N GLU A 19 19.42 3.64 8.91
CA GLU A 19 18.94 4.99 9.22
C GLU A 19 17.75 5.43 8.34
N ASN A 20 18.01 5.75 7.08
CA ASN A 20 16.99 6.26 6.15
C ASN A 20 16.05 5.19 5.60
N ALA A 21 16.30 3.91 5.90
CA ALA A 21 15.48 2.83 5.37
C ALA A 21 14.08 2.82 6.00
N ALA A 22 13.95 3.24 7.27
CA ALA A 22 12.66 3.33 7.93
C ALA A 22 11.76 4.39 7.29
N GLU A 23 12.29 5.59 7.06
CA GLU A 23 11.56 6.70 6.43
C GLU A 23 11.17 6.39 4.98
N ASN A 24 12.13 5.87 4.19
CA ASN A 24 11.86 5.46 2.81
C ASN A 24 10.76 4.39 2.72
N LEU A 25 10.79 3.41 3.63
CA LEU A 25 9.80 2.34 3.64
C LEU A 25 8.43 2.83 4.12
N ALA A 26 8.39 3.72 5.11
CA ALA A 26 7.15 4.38 5.51
C ALA A 26 6.51 5.15 4.35
N GLY A 27 7.31 5.90 3.57
CA GLY A 27 6.86 6.57 2.35
C GLY A 27 6.28 5.60 1.30
N LEU A 28 6.98 4.50 1.03
CA LEU A 28 6.50 3.45 0.11
C LEU A 28 5.19 2.82 0.58
N ARG A 29 5.07 2.52 1.88
CA ARG A 29 3.84 1.99 2.49
C ARG A 29 2.67 2.95 2.37
N HIS A 30 2.91 4.24 2.62
CA HIS A 30 1.90 5.28 2.43
C HIS A 30 1.41 5.35 0.98
N MET A 31 2.33 5.34 0.01
CA MET A 31 1.96 5.33 -1.41
C MET A 31 1.14 4.09 -1.75
N ALA A 32 1.61 2.90 -1.39
CA ALA A 32 0.90 1.64 -1.65
C ALA A 32 -0.50 1.61 -1.02
N LEU A 33 -0.64 2.09 0.21
CA LEU A 33 -1.94 2.19 0.89
C LEU A 33 -2.90 3.12 0.13
N ASN A 34 -2.43 4.27 -0.33
CA ASN A 34 -3.25 5.20 -1.09
C ASN A 34 -3.71 4.58 -2.42
N MET A 35 -2.84 3.86 -3.14
CA MET A 35 -3.21 3.13 -4.36
C MET A 35 -4.28 2.06 -4.08
N LEU A 36 -4.14 1.29 -2.99
CA LEU A 36 -5.11 0.27 -2.59
C LEU A 36 -6.47 0.88 -2.19
N ARG A 37 -6.48 2.11 -1.66
CA ARG A 37 -7.71 2.85 -1.32
C ARG A 37 -8.37 3.48 -2.54
N ALA A 38 -7.60 3.87 -3.55
CA ALA A 38 -8.11 4.42 -4.80
C ALA A 38 -8.84 3.37 -5.65
N GLU A 39 -8.46 2.10 -5.54
CA GLU A 39 -9.14 1.01 -6.22
C GLU A 39 -10.57 0.80 -5.64
N PRO A 40 -11.62 0.73 -6.48
CA PRO A 40 -13.01 0.83 -6.04
C PRO A 40 -13.60 -0.42 -5.35
N THR A 41 -12.93 -1.57 -5.38
CA THR A 41 -13.45 -2.80 -4.78
C THR A 41 -13.61 -2.67 -3.27
N LYS A 42 -14.81 -2.95 -2.77
CA LYS A 42 -15.16 -2.90 -1.34
C LYS A 42 -14.72 -4.17 -0.59
N ILE A 43 -13.40 -4.40 -0.52
CA ILE A 43 -12.79 -5.43 0.33
C ILE A 43 -11.74 -4.81 1.25
N SER A 44 -11.40 -5.51 2.33
CA SER A 44 -10.40 -5.04 3.28
C SER A 44 -9.01 -4.90 2.63
N VAL A 45 -8.19 -3.97 3.14
CA VAL A 45 -6.84 -3.70 2.63
C VAL A 45 -5.97 -4.96 2.60
N PRO A 46 -5.93 -5.82 3.64
CA PRO A 46 -5.15 -7.06 3.59
C PRO A 46 -5.64 -8.03 2.49
N MET A 47 -6.96 -8.07 2.25
CA MET A 47 -7.55 -8.90 1.20
C MET A 47 -7.19 -8.37 -0.20
N LYS A 48 -7.13 -7.04 -0.38
CA LYS A 48 -6.62 -6.41 -1.61
C LYS A 48 -5.16 -6.76 -1.85
N GLN A 49 -4.31 -6.62 -0.82
CA GLN A 49 -2.89 -7.01 -0.91
C GLN A 49 -2.74 -8.48 -1.32
N LYS A 50 -3.47 -9.39 -0.65
CA LYS A 50 -3.47 -10.81 -1.01
C LYS A 50 -3.91 -11.03 -2.46
N ARG A 51 -4.94 -10.33 -2.91
CA ARG A 51 -5.42 -10.41 -4.29
C ARG A 51 -4.40 -9.88 -5.30
N CYS A 52 -3.70 -8.80 -5.00
CA CYS A 52 -2.58 -8.31 -5.82
C CYS A 52 -1.48 -9.36 -5.95
N MET A 53 -1.15 -10.07 -4.86
CA MET A 53 -0.17 -11.15 -4.87
C MET A 53 -0.62 -12.37 -5.69
N MET A 54 -1.92 -12.64 -5.74
CA MET A 54 -2.46 -13.83 -6.42
C MET A 54 -2.87 -13.58 -7.88
N LYS A 55 -3.22 -12.34 -8.25
CA LYS A 55 -3.79 -12.00 -9.56
C LYS A 55 -3.09 -10.76 -10.14
N PRO A 56 -2.18 -10.92 -11.13
CA PRO A 56 -1.48 -9.79 -11.73
C PRO A 56 -2.42 -8.78 -12.40
N ALA A 57 -3.51 -9.24 -13.02
CA ALA A 57 -4.52 -8.35 -13.59
C ALA A 57 -5.16 -7.42 -12.54
N PHE A 58 -5.30 -7.86 -11.28
CA PHE A 58 -5.80 -7.01 -10.20
C PHE A 58 -4.73 -6.02 -9.73
N LEU A 59 -3.45 -6.42 -9.74
CA LEU A 59 -2.35 -5.51 -9.47
C LEU A 59 -2.31 -4.37 -10.49
N GLU A 60 -2.47 -4.66 -11.77
CA GLU A 60 -2.53 -3.64 -12.83
C GLU A 60 -3.67 -2.64 -12.60
N GLN A 61 -4.87 -3.11 -12.23
CA GLN A 61 -6.00 -2.24 -11.90
C GLN A 61 -5.68 -1.29 -10.73
N VAL A 62 -5.04 -1.80 -9.67
CA VAL A 62 -4.63 -1.00 -8.52
C VAL A 62 -3.58 0.04 -8.92
N LEU A 63 -2.61 -0.33 -9.77
CA LEU A 63 -1.58 0.59 -10.25
C LEU A 63 -2.17 1.71 -11.10
N VAL A 64 -3.06 1.38 -12.05
CA VAL A 64 -3.75 2.37 -12.89
C VAL A 64 -4.61 3.31 -12.04
N ALA A 65 -5.40 2.78 -11.10
CA ALA A 65 -6.20 3.59 -10.19
C ALA A 65 -5.33 4.51 -9.33
N GLY A 66 -4.23 3.99 -8.80
CA GLY A 66 -3.26 4.73 -8.00
C GLY A 66 -2.58 5.87 -8.77
N LEU A 67 -2.06 5.60 -9.97
CA LEU A 67 -1.43 6.59 -10.84
C LEU A 67 -2.42 7.68 -11.25
N THR A 68 -3.66 7.30 -11.58
CA THR A 68 -4.72 8.26 -11.91
C THR A 68 -5.09 9.14 -10.72
N SER A 69 -5.08 8.57 -9.51
CA SER A 69 -5.32 9.35 -8.27
C SER A 69 -4.20 10.36 -8.00
N MET A 70 -2.95 10.02 -8.29
CA MET A 70 -1.81 10.92 -8.09
C MET A 70 -1.74 12.02 -9.16
N ALA A 71 -2.13 11.72 -10.40
CA ALA A 71 -2.17 12.69 -11.50
C ALA A 71 -3.28 13.76 -11.37
N LYS A 72 -4.25 13.57 -10.46
CA LYS A 72 -5.33 14.53 -10.18
C LYS A 72 -4.96 15.62 -9.17
N THR A 73 -3.70 15.67 -8.73
CA THR A 73 -3.17 16.67 -7.79
C THR A 73 -2.65 17.88 -8.55
#